data_AF-A0A170UXI5-F1
#
_entry.id   AF-A0A170UXI5-F1
#
_cell.length_a   1.000
_cell.length_b   1.000
_cell.length_c   1.000
_cell.angle_alpha   90.00
_cell.angle_beta   90.00
_cell.angle_gamma   90.00
#
_symmetry.space_group_name_H-M   'P 1'
#
loop_
_entity.id
_entity.type
_entity.pdbx_description
1 polymer ?
#
loop_
_entity_poly.entity_id
_entity_poly.type
_entity_poly.pdbx_seq_one_letter_code
_entity_poly.pdbx_strand_id
1 'polypeptide(L)'
;GIGDCTNLPTSKTAAAVAAQSNVLYKNLSLDIKGSNAVKYKYDGYTSCPLVTGVGTCIMAEFDYNLQPLETFPIDQSNEHFSMYWMKKNLMPFLYWNFMLRGFLEWSKACAESATFGIWSLASSYQLEKRKT
;
A
#
# COMPACT_ATOMS: atom_id res chain seq x y z
N GLY A 1 -5.03 9.19 17.20
CA GLY A 1 -5.08 7.72 17.35
C GLY A 1 -4.79 7.08 16.01
N ILE A 2 -4.42 5.79 16.01
CA ILE A 2 -4.12 5.02 14.78
C ILE A 2 -4.59 3.57 14.97
N GLY A 3 -5.05 2.94 13.90
CA GLY A 3 -5.42 1.52 13.89
C GLY A 3 -6.69 1.20 14.65
N ASP A 4 -6.72 0.02 15.24
CA ASP A 4 -7.95 -0.62 15.74
C ASP A 4 -8.62 0.14 16.89
N CYS A 5 -7.86 0.96 17.63
CA CYS A 5 -8.39 1.79 18.72
C CYS A 5 -9.15 3.04 18.23
N THR A 6 -9.20 3.29 16.91
CA THR A 6 -9.89 4.45 16.34
C THR A 6 -11.31 4.11 15.90
N ASN A 7 -12.14 5.15 15.73
CA ASN A 7 -13.47 5.06 15.14
C ASN A 7 -13.47 5.33 13.62
N LEU A 8 -12.32 5.14 12.94
CA LEU A 8 -12.26 5.30 11.49
C LEU A 8 -13.23 4.28 10.83
N PRO A 9 -14.14 4.73 9.94
CA PRO A 9 -15.17 3.88 9.34
C PRO A 9 -14.60 3.03 8.19
N THR A 10 -13.52 2.29 8.45
CA THR A 10 -12.87 1.36 7.52
C THR A 10 -12.57 0.04 8.22
N SER A 11 -12.20 -0.99 7.45
CA SER A 11 -11.82 -2.28 8.02
C SER A 11 -10.54 -2.16 8.84
N LYS A 12 -10.55 -2.81 10.01
CA LYS A 12 -9.44 -2.81 10.98
C LYS A 12 -8.38 -3.83 10.57
N THR A 13 -7.46 -3.40 9.70
CA THR A 13 -6.41 -4.25 9.12
C THR A 13 -5.02 -3.63 9.27
N ALA A 14 -3.98 -4.46 9.22
CA ALA A 14 -2.59 -3.98 9.24
C ALA A 14 -2.25 -3.10 8.02
N ALA A 15 -2.86 -3.38 6.87
CA ALA A 15 -2.73 -2.54 5.67
C ALA A 15 -3.32 -1.14 5.89
N ALA A 16 -4.48 -1.05 6.55
CA ALA A 16 -5.06 0.24 6.95
C ALA A 16 -4.13 0.98 7.93
N VAL A 17 -3.52 0.30 8.90
CA VAL A 17 -2.52 0.90 9.81
C VAL A 17 -1.34 1.48 9.04
N ALA A 18 -0.80 0.76 8.05
CA ALA A 18 0.33 1.23 7.24
C ALA A 18 -0.02 2.48 6.39
N ALA A 19 -1.24 2.57 5.86
CA ALA A 19 -1.69 3.78 5.16
C ALA A 19 -1.93 4.95 6.13
N GLN A 20 -2.58 4.67 7.27
CA GLN A 20 -2.83 5.66 8.32
C GLN A 20 -1.55 6.22 8.92
N SER A 21 -0.50 5.40 9.11
CA SER A 21 0.76 5.86 9.71
C SER A 21 1.44 6.94 8.88
N ASN A 22 1.38 6.84 7.54
CA ASN A 22 1.96 7.86 6.66
C ASN A 22 1.21 9.20 6.76
N VAL A 23 -0.13 9.15 6.70
CA VAL A 23 -0.98 10.34 6.83
C VAL A 23 -0.80 10.99 8.21
N LEU A 24 -0.77 10.19 9.27
CA LEU A 24 -0.57 10.65 10.64
C LEU A 24 0.80 11.31 10.81
N TYR A 25 1.87 10.68 10.30
CA TYR A 25 3.23 11.24 10.36
C TYR A 25 3.31 12.60 9.66
N LYS A 26 2.77 12.71 8.44
CA LYS A 26 2.77 13.97 7.68
C LYS A 26 2.01 15.07 8.41
N ASN A 27 0.83 14.75 8.95
CA ASN A 27 0.03 15.72 9.69
C ASN A 27 0.70 16.17 10.99
N LEU A 28 1.28 15.23 11.76
CA LEU A 28 2.02 15.57 12.98
C LEU A 28 3.27 16.41 12.66
N SER A 29 4.01 16.08 11.60
CA SER A 29 5.18 16.84 11.18
C SER A 29 4.83 18.29 10.80
N LEU A 30 3.69 18.49 10.13
CA LEU A 30 3.20 19.84 9.81
C LEU A 30 2.79 20.63 11.05
N ASP A 31 2.11 19.97 12.00
CA ASP A 31 1.63 20.58 13.24
C ASP A 31 2.82 21.02 14.13
N ILE A 32 3.84 20.16 14.27
CA ILE A 32 5.08 20.46 15.00
C ILE A 32 5.82 21.66 14.37
N LYS A 33 5.78 21.81 13.04
CA LYS A 33 6.41 22.93 12.33
C LYS A 33 5.59 24.23 12.37
N GLY A 34 4.41 24.23 12.99
CA GLY A 34 3.52 25.39 13.04
C GLY A 34 2.98 25.78 11.66
N SER A 35 2.93 24.84 10.71
CA SER A 35 2.45 25.12 9.35
C SER A 35 0.93 25.07 9.30
N ASN A 36 0.30 26.12 8.79
CA ASN A 36 -1.15 26.16 8.50
C ASN A 36 -1.50 25.46 7.17
N ALA A 37 -0.63 24.60 6.66
CA ALA A 37 -0.85 23.87 5.42
C ALA A 37 -2.05 22.92 5.54
N VAL A 38 -2.69 22.63 4.40
CA VAL A 38 -3.81 21.68 4.33
C VAL A 38 -3.36 20.32 4.84
N LYS A 39 -4.06 19.81 5.87
CA LYS A 39 -3.80 18.48 6.43
C LYS A 39 -4.04 17.40 5.38
N TYR A 40 -3.13 16.45 5.29
CA TYR A 40 -3.29 15.26 4.47
C TYR A 40 -4.52 14.48 4.94
N LYS A 41 -5.35 14.06 4.00
CA LYS A 41 -6.53 13.24 4.26
C LYS A 41 -6.21 11.78 3.98
N TYR A 42 -6.70 10.91 4.86
CA TYR A 42 -6.72 9.48 4.64
C TYR A 42 -8.00 9.13 3.87
N ASP A 43 -7.84 8.35 2.81
CA ASP A 43 -8.88 7.91 1.87
C ASP A 43 -9.66 6.67 2.37
N GLY A 44 -9.24 6.08 3.48
CA GLY A 44 -9.87 4.89 4.04
C GLY A 44 -9.30 3.59 3.50
N TYR A 45 -8.19 3.66 2.75
CA TYR A 45 -7.55 2.50 2.15
C TYR A 45 -7.34 1.36 3.15
N THR A 46 -7.82 0.18 2.80
CA THR A 46 -7.60 -1.06 3.54
C THR A 46 -7.45 -2.23 2.55
N SER A 47 -6.71 -3.25 2.97
CA SER A 47 -6.55 -4.49 2.19
C SER A 47 -6.86 -5.71 3.06
N CYS A 48 -7.59 -6.64 2.48
CA CYS A 48 -7.94 -7.93 3.06
C CYS A 48 -7.54 -9.06 2.10
N PRO A 49 -6.41 -9.75 2.36
CA PRO A 49 -6.04 -10.93 1.60
C PRO A 49 -6.86 -12.14 2.08
N LEU A 50 -7.89 -12.48 1.31
CA LEU A 50 -8.81 -13.60 1.53
C LEU A 50 -8.18 -14.89 0.99
N VAL A 51 -7.63 -15.72 1.88
CA VAL A 51 -7.11 -17.04 1.50
C VAL A 51 -8.28 -17.98 1.26
N THR A 52 -8.55 -18.32 0.02
CA THR A 52 -9.65 -19.21 -0.38
C THR A 52 -9.23 -20.68 -0.38
N GLY A 53 -7.92 -20.96 -0.50
CA GLY A 53 -7.37 -22.31 -0.46
C GLY A 53 -5.84 -22.33 -0.35
N VAL A 54 -5.28 -23.54 -0.30
CA VAL A 54 -3.81 -23.70 -0.30
C VAL A 54 -3.28 -23.34 -1.69
N GLY A 55 -2.64 -22.19 -1.80
CA GLY A 55 -2.13 -21.68 -3.08
C GLY A 55 -3.06 -20.67 -3.75
N THR A 56 -4.22 -20.33 -3.18
CA THR A 56 -5.15 -19.37 -3.78
C THR A 56 -5.51 -18.28 -2.78
N CYS A 57 -5.53 -17.03 -3.26
CA CYS A 57 -5.89 -15.87 -2.46
C CYS A 57 -6.55 -14.83 -3.37
N ILE A 58 -7.65 -14.28 -2.90
CA ILE A 58 -8.31 -13.09 -3.45
C ILE A 58 -7.80 -11.90 -2.64
N MET A 59 -7.39 -10.82 -3.31
CA MET A 59 -6.87 -9.63 -2.62
C MET A 59 -7.89 -8.51 -2.71
N ALA A 60 -8.70 -8.34 -1.66
CA ALA A 60 -9.71 -7.29 -1.65
C ALA A 60 -9.09 -5.98 -1.13
N GLU A 61 -9.00 -4.97 -1.98
CA GLU A 61 -8.52 -3.63 -1.64
C GLU A 61 -9.64 -2.62 -1.86
N PHE A 62 -9.93 -1.76 -0.87
CA PHE A 62 -11.04 -0.82 -0.96
C PHE A 62 -10.82 0.44 -0.13
N ASP A 63 -11.58 1.48 -0.48
CA ASP A 63 -11.60 2.80 0.16
C ASP A 63 -12.79 2.97 1.13
N TYR A 64 -13.00 4.18 1.65
CA TYR A 64 -14.18 4.50 2.47
C TYR A 64 -15.53 4.34 1.74
N ASN A 65 -15.55 4.45 0.42
CA ASN A 65 -16.76 4.31 -0.39
C ASN A 65 -17.05 2.86 -0.78
N LEU A 66 -16.27 1.90 -0.25
CA LEU A 66 -16.33 0.49 -0.59
C LEU A 66 -16.10 0.24 -2.09
N GLN A 67 -15.37 1.14 -2.76
CA GLN A 67 -14.98 0.96 -4.14
C GLN A 67 -13.66 0.19 -4.20
N PRO A 68 -13.51 -0.76 -5.14
CA PRO A 68 -12.25 -1.44 -5.35
C PRO A 68 -11.12 -0.46 -5.67
N LEU A 69 -10.04 -0.53 -4.90
CA LEU A 69 -8.82 0.26 -5.10
C LEU A 69 -7.65 -0.70 -5.25
N GLU A 70 -7.65 -1.43 -6.36
CA GLU A 70 -6.67 -2.47 -6.64
C GLU A 70 -5.28 -1.87 -6.88
N THR A 71 -4.28 -2.42 -6.19
CA THR A 71 -2.90 -1.95 -6.30
C THR A 71 -2.20 -2.48 -7.56
N PHE A 72 -2.62 -3.64 -8.06
CA PHE A 72 -2.04 -4.26 -9.25
C PHE A 72 -2.97 -4.11 -10.47
N PRO A 73 -2.44 -4.00 -11.70
CA PRO A 73 -3.24 -3.91 -12.92
C PRO A 73 -3.76 -5.30 -13.35
N ILE A 74 -4.25 -6.09 -12.39
CA ILE A 74 -4.78 -7.44 -12.57
C ILE A 74 -6.02 -7.51 -11.71
N ASP A 75 -7.12 -8.01 -12.27
CA ASP A 75 -8.38 -8.21 -11.55
C ASP A 75 -8.15 -9.07 -10.29
N GLN A 76 -8.17 -8.42 -9.13
CA GLN A 76 -7.86 -9.04 -7.84
C GLN A 76 -9.06 -9.78 -7.23
N SER A 77 -10.23 -9.70 -7.87
CA SER A 77 -11.42 -10.46 -7.51
C SER A 77 -11.26 -11.96 -7.79
N ASN A 78 -10.38 -12.31 -8.74
CA ASN A 78 -10.07 -13.69 -9.07
C ASN A 78 -9.03 -14.28 -8.09
N GLU A 79 -9.03 -15.60 -7.99
CA GLU A 79 -8.06 -16.31 -7.19
C GLU A 79 -6.68 -16.32 -7.85
N HIS A 80 -5.67 -15.78 -7.14
CA HIS A 80 -4.31 -15.73 -7.66
C HIS A 80 -3.32 -16.42 -6.74
N PHE A 81 -2.47 -17.27 -7.32
CA PHE A 81 -1.34 -17.87 -6.62
C PHE A 81 -0.27 -16.84 -6.25
N SER A 82 -0.06 -15.83 -7.10
CA SER A 82 0.87 -14.74 -6.84
C SER A 82 0.51 -13.97 -5.57
N MET A 83 -0.78 -13.67 -5.38
CA MET A 83 -1.29 -12.98 -4.19
C MET A 83 -1.16 -13.86 -2.94
N TYR A 84 -1.41 -15.16 -3.07
CA TYR A 84 -1.19 -16.10 -1.97
C TYR A 84 0.28 -16.17 -1.56
N TRP A 85 1.19 -16.27 -2.53
CA TRP A 85 2.63 -16.29 -2.28
C TRP A 85 3.13 -14.98 -1.66
N MET A 86 2.64 -13.83 -2.18
CA MET A 86 2.94 -12.52 -1.63
C MET A 86 2.50 -12.40 -0.17
N LYS A 87 1.26 -12.78 0.13
CA LYS A 87 0.74 -12.75 1.50
C LYS A 87 1.51 -13.68 2.43
N LYS A 88 1.90 -14.87 1.95
CA LYS A 88 2.56 -15.89 2.78
C LYS A 88 4.04 -15.55 3.04
N ASN A 89 4.78 -15.11 2.03
CA ASN A 89 6.24 -14.99 2.10
C ASN A 89 6.71 -13.53 2.10
N LEU A 90 6.13 -12.65 1.28
CA LEU A 90 6.58 -11.27 1.14
C LEU A 90 6.07 -10.38 2.29
N MET A 91 4.79 -10.50 2.66
CA MET A 91 4.20 -9.65 3.69
C MET A 91 4.87 -9.77 5.07
N PRO A 92 5.20 -10.97 5.59
CA PRO A 92 5.93 -11.07 6.85
C PRO A 92 7.29 -10.38 6.79
N PHE A 93 8.03 -10.53 5.68
CA PHE A 93 9.31 -9.88 5.50
C PHE A 93 9.18 -8.35 5.49
N LEU A 94 8.21 -7.81 4.75
CA LEU A 94 7.92 -6.36 4.71
C LEU A 94 7.48 -5.82 6.06
N TYR A 95 6.66 -6.58 6.80
CA TYR A 95 6.19 -6.21 8.12
C TYR A 95 7.36 -5.99 9.09
N TRP A 96 8.23 -6.99 9.24
CA TRP A 96 9.33 -6.93 10.21
C TRP A 96 10.45 -5.97 9.80
N ASN A 97 10.79 -5.90 8.52
CA ASN A 97 11.95 -5.13 8.06
C ASN A 97 11.63 -3.69 7.65
N PHE A 98 10.39 -3.40 7.24
CA PHE A 98 10.01 -2.07 6.72
C PHE A 98 8.92 -1.42 7.55
N MET A 99 7.79 -2.11 7.80
CA MET A 99 6.64 -1.51 8.49
C MET A 99 7.00 -1.09 9.91
N LEU A 100 7.56 -2.01 10.71
CA LEU A 100 7.93 -1.71 12.11
C LEU A 100 9.09 -0.71 12.24
N ARG A 101 9.89 -0.56 11.18
CA ARG A 101 10.98 0.42 11.12
C ARG A 101 10.53 1.79 10.63
N GLY A 102 9.27 1.93 10.21
CA GLY A 102 8.72 3.19 9.68
C GLY A 102 9.11 3.52 8.23
N PHE A 103 9.67 2.57 7.48
CA PHE A 103 10.08 2.77 6.09
C PHE A 103 8.99 2.40 5.06
N LEU A 104 7.88 1.81 5.50
CA LEU A 104 6.83 1.32 4.59
C LEU A 104 5.78 2.42 4.32
N GLU A 105 5.81 3.00 3.11
CA GLU A 105 4.76 3.87 2.60
C GLU A 105 3.80 3.09 1.69
N TRP A 106 2.79 2.46 2.27
CA TRP A 106 1.94 1.51 1.55
C TRP A 106 1.18 2.10 0.35
N SER A 107 0.73 3.36 0.44
CA SER A 107 0.00 4.05 -0.65
C SER A 107 0.81 4.27 -1.93
N LYS A 108 2.13 4.00 -1.89
CA LYS A 108 3.02 4.11 -3.05
C LYS A 108 3.85 2.86 -3.27
N ALA A 109 4.30 2.18 -2.22
CA ALA A 109 5.27 1.09 -2.35
C ALA A 109 4.80 -0.07 -3.25
N CYS A 110 3.54 -0.50 -3.19
CA CYS A 110 3.08 -1.61 -4.02
C CYS A 110 2.67 -1.19 -5.45
N ALA A 111 2.10 0.00 -5.64
CA ALA A 111 1.84 0.58 -6.95
C ALA A 111 3.14 0.96 -7.70
N GLU A 112 4.13 1.48 -6.96
CA GLU A 112 5.47 1.76 -7.47
C GLU A 112 6.30 0.50 -7.66
N SER A 113 6.17 -0.56 -6.86
CA SER A 113 6.90 -1.81 -7.11
C SER A 113 6.47 -2.49 -8.41
N ALA A 114 5.19 -2.39 -8.78
CA ALA A 114 4.69 -2.85 -10.08
C ALA A 114 5.19 -1.98 -11.25
N THR A 115 5.40 -0.68 -11.02
CA THR A 115 5.97 0.22 -12.03
C THR A 115 7.50 0.31 -11.98
N PHE A 116 8.20 -0.12 -10.93
CA PHE A 116 9.67 -0.08 -10.82
C PHE A 116 10.33 -1.04 -11.81
N GLY A 117 9.69 -2.20 -12.06
CA GLY A 117 10.10 -3.09 -13.15
C GLY A 117 10.01 -2.41 -14.52
N ILE A 118 8.97 -1.61 -14.74
CA ILE A 118 8.71 -0.91 -16.00
C ILE A 118 9.53 0.40 -16.11
N TRP A 119 9.78 1.10 -15.01
CA TRP A 119 10.49 2.37 -14.94
C TRP A 119 12.02 2.16 -14.95
N SER A 120 12.53 1.09 -14.34
CA SER A 120 13.94 0.69 -14.51
C SER A 120 14.24 0.32 -15.96
N LEU A 121 13.31 -0.34 -16.65
CA LEU A 121 13.42 -0.64 -18.09
C LEU A 121 13.22 0.60 -18.97
N ALA A 122 12.25 1.47 -18.66
CA ALA A 122 11.97 2.69 -19.42
C ALA A 122 13.06 3.76 -19.23
N SER A 123 13.66 3.85 -18.04
CA SER A 123 14.79 4.75 -17.79
C SER A 123 16.06 4.26 -18.49
N SER A 124 16.24 2.94 -18.63
CA SER A 124 17.30 2.36 -19.45
C SER A 124 17.09 2.64 -20.94
N TYR A 125 15.84 2.52 -21.44
CA TYR A 125 15.49 2.80 -22.84
C TYR A 125 15.59 4.29 -23.23
N GLN A 126 15.29 5.21 -22.30
CA GLN A 126 15.46 6.66 -22.52
C GLN A 126 16.92 7.12 -22.44
N LEU A 127 17.78 6.42 -21.69
CA LEU A 127 19.22 6.68 -21.67
C LEU A 127 19.92 6.18 -22.95
N GLU A 128 19.46 5.07 -23.53
CA GLU A 128 19.97 4.55 -24.81
C GLU A 128 19.70 5.53 -25.98
N LYS A 129 18.49 6.11 -26.04
CA LYS A 129 18.09 7.07 -27.11
C LYS A 129 18.70 8.47 -26.99
N ARG A 130 19.41 8.78 -25.90
CA ARG A 130 20.15 10.05 -25.75
C ARG A 130 21.59 9.99 -26.23
N LYS A 131 22.07 8.82 -26.67
CA LYS A 131 23.43 8.62 -27.20
C LYS A 131 23.51 8.48 -28.72
N THR A 132 22.39 8.69 -29.42
CA THR A 132 22.31 8.75 -30.89
C THR A 132 21.81 10.12 -31.34
#